data_AF-A0A0H5QY14-F1
#
_entry.id   AF-A0A0H5QY14-F1
#
_cell.length_a   1.000
_cell.length_b   1.000
_cell.length_c   1.000
_cell.angle_alpha   90.00
_cell.angle_beta   90.00
_cell.angle_gamma   90.00
#
_symmetry.space_group_name_H-M   'P 1'
#
loop_
_entity.id
_entity.type
_entity.pdbx_description
1 polymer ?
#
loop_
_entity_poly.entity_id
_entity_poly.type
_entity_poly.pdbx_seq_one_letter_code
_entity_poly.pdbx_strand_id
1 'polypeptide(L)'
;LPLDTAQIPLQIDFPSGVHLGSKSDSIPVVLSFIASKPTSFATTVDFIVDDGNRFSLPVHGLADNSILSVWPFLSLRRYSIQFGEGHGITCVDLGLRSPPAGSSTAGLTNIDNIRPASEIASAAANTLRFLASLNMIEVSGHAFPTDLVASNGEPILRLVEFLSGSTVFKSELHALSLVPSKSDTTPAVLNLYEKLLSYLRAHGAVLTVKAEHLGPLSAMVSALPIGSWERQTAEKLAPSVSRQAWFNVLSQIIKIFLLERVTTKSVCEAIGCSTFPTCIPSNLYSSHETLLLAWLTHYRKDRSVPVTNFENDLRDGTVLGNLLFAHLPYLKQLSNLDESPDDDQERMTSNAQKIISSMEEAGLDYQVSASFIVSPNPRDMLLLVLYLFTVLPGYLPRSTVEFTGAVHENITKTVTLKNPFASEVIYDVRFDGCADFHASSKSIMLSGRGSELFQIAFCGRFARNDSAVLRLIPSRQLRTRPPSMLSQPVVFSLVSSVSESLTPQATLTTRSNLYEATTFVMELRNTLDKDCTFSIDCSHQLAKIIPNRHTAKMAPAVDKPSS
;
A
#
# COMPACT_ATOMS: atom_id res chain seq x y z
N LEU A 1 33.10 -25.85 -12.43
CA LEU A 1 32.32 -26.53 -11.37
C LEU A 1 32.77 -25.97 -10.02
N PRO A 2 31.91 -25.20 -9.35
CA PRO A 2 31.63 -25.36 -7.92
C PRO A 2 30.11 -25.55 -7.69
N LEU A 3 29.71 -26.65 -7.04
CA LEU A 3 29.36 -26.75 -5.60
C LEU A 3 27.95 -26.23 -5.27
N ASP A 4 26.93 -26.95 -5.73
CA ASP A 4 25.94 -27.61 -4.86
C ASP A 4 25.09 -28.55 -5.73
N THR A 5 25.61 -29.73 -6.06
CA THR A 5 24.75 -30.85 -6.48
C THR A 5 24.06 -31.42 -5.25
N ALA A 6 23.23 -30.60 -4.59
CA ALA A 6 22.13 -31.16 -3.84
C ALA A 6 21.35 -32.00 -4.84
N GLN A 7 21.24 -33.31 -4.61
CA GLN A 7 20.32 -34.14 -5.38
C GLN A 7 18.98 -33.42 -5.37
N ILE A 8 18.55 -32.93 -6.52
CA ILE A 8 17.23 -32.32 -6.67
C ILE A 8 16.27 -33.42 -6.19
N PRO A 9 15.42 -33.18 -5.17
CA PRO A 9 14.60 -34.21 -4.53
C PRO A 9 13.40 -34.58 -5.41
N LEU A 10 13.66 -34.85 -6.68
CA LEU A 10 12.68 -35.22 -7.69
C LEU A 10 12.49 -36.72 -7.65
N GLN A 11 11.29 -37.14 -7.24
CA GLN A 11 10.81 -38.49 -7.36
C GLN A 11 10.11 -38.65 -8.71
N ILE A 12 10.37 -39.79 -9.36
CA ILE A 12 9.81 -40.16 -10.66
C ILE A 12 9.04 -41.47 -10.47
N ASP A 13 7.73 -41.40 -10.61
CA ASP A 13 6.85 -42.57 -10.48
C ASP A 13 6.19 -42.91 -11.82
N PHE A 14 6.13 -44.20 -12.13
CA PHE A 14 5.48 -44.75 -13.32
C PHE A 14 4.21 -45.50 -12.90
N PRO A 15 3.07 -44.82 -12.70
CA PRO A 15 1.85 -45.42 -12.15
C PRO A 15 1.30 -46.59 -12.97
N SER A 16 1.54 -46.59 -14.29
CA SER A 16 1.13 -47.68 -15.19
C SER A 16 2.28 -48.66 -15.53
N GLY A 17 3.40 -48.59 -14.82
CA GLY A 17 4.62 -49.34 -15.13
C GLY A 17 5.49 -48.67 -16.18
N VAL A 18 6.68 -49.24 -16.41
CA VAL A 18 7.74 -48.67 -17.26
C VAL A 18 7.74 -49.20 -18.70
N HIS A 19 6.85 -50.13 -19.05
CA HIS A 19 6.84 -50.80 -20.34
C HIS A 19 5.78 -50.20 -21.29
N LEU A 20 6.22 -49.73 -22.47
CA LEU A 20 5.35 -49.41 -23.61
C LEU A 20 4.95 -50.73 -24.29
N GLY A 21 3.73 -51.19 -24.05
CA GLY A 21 3.18 -52.37 -24.72
C GLY A 21 2.61 -52.05 -26.11
N SER A 22 2.34 -53.08 -26.92
CA SER A 22 1.83 -52.96 -28.31
C SER A 22 0.46 -52.27 -28.46
N LYS A 23 -0.21 -51.97 -27.34
CA LYS A 23 -1.55 -51.36 -27.28
C LYS A 23 -1.55 -49.96 -26.65
N SER A 24 -0.39 -49.44 -26.25
CA SER A 24 -0.29 -48.17 -25.54
C SER A 24 0.86 -47.34 -26.09
N ASP A 25 0.51 -46.23 -26.73
CA ASP A 25 1.46 -45.32 -27.39
C ASP A 25 2.07 -44.29 -26.42
N SER A 26 1.70 -44.32 -25.13
CA SER A 26 2.24 -43.41 -24.11
C SER A 26 2.23 -44.01 -22.70
N ILE A 27 3.27 -43.71 -21.91
CA ILE A 27 3.34 -44.04 -20.48
C ILE A 27 3.09 -42.77 -19.65
N PRO A 28 2.15 -42.78 -18.69
CA PRO A 28 2.04 -41.70 -17.72
C PRO A 28 3.24 -41.71 -16.78
N VAL A 29 3.87 -40.54 -16.61
CA VAL A 29 4.98 -40.33 -15.67
C VAL A 29 4.57 -39.24 -14.69
N VAL A 30 4.75 -39.49 -13.40
CA VAL A 30 4.50 -38.53 -12.33
C VAL A 30 5.84 -38.06 -11.79
N LEU A 31 6.08 -36.75 -11.86
CA LEU A 31 7.23 -36.09 -11.28
C LEU A 31 6.77 -35.33 -10.03
N SER A 32 7.34 -35.64 -8.87
CA SER A 32 7.01 -34.97 -7.61
C SER A 32 8.27 -34.57 -6.86
N PHE A 33 8.25 -33.44 -6.16
CA PHE A 33 9.30 -33.08 -5.23
C PHE A 33 8.70 -32.35 -4.03
N ILE A 34 9.38 -32.44 -2.88
CA ILE A 34 9.04 -31.71 -1.66
C ILE A 34 10.30 -31.00 -1.19
N ALA A 35 10.15 -29.75 -0.78
CA ALA A 35 11.24 -28.96 -0.22
C ALA A 35 10.81 -28.36 1.13
N SER A 36 11.69 -28.43 2.12
CA SER A 36 11.48 -27.82 3.44
C SER A 36 11.90 -26.34 3.49
N LYS A 37 12.50 -25.83 2.41
CA LYS A 37 12.95 -24.45 2.25
C LYS A 37 12.55 -23.93 0.86
N PRO A 38 12.33 -22.62 0.69
CA PRO A 38 12.10 -22.03 -0.62
C PRO A 38 13.18 -22.46 -1.62
N THR A 39 12.77 -23.12 -2.71
CA THR A 39 13.67 -23.77 -3.65
C THR A 39 13.15 -23.61 -5.07
N SER A 40 14.03 -23.23 -6.00
CA SER A 40 13.77 -23.36 -7.45
C SER A 40 14.91 -24.10 -8.11
N PHE A 41 14.58 -24.94 -9.09
CA PHE A 41 15.57 -25.62 -9.92
C PHE A 41 15.13 -25.69 -11.38
N ALA A 42 16.12 -25.88 -12.26
CA ALA A 42 15.93 -26.24 -13.65
C ALA A 42 16.81 -27.47 -13.90
N THR A 43 16.22 -28.54 -14.43
CA THR A 43 16.92 -29.78 -14.75
C THR A 43 16.36 -30.37 -16.04
N THR A 44 17.02 -31.41 -16.54
CA THR A 44 16.52 -32.22 -17.65
C THR A 44 16.38 -33.65 -17.16
N VAL A 45 15.20 -34.23 -17.35
CA VAL A 45 14.92 -35.64 -17.08
C VAL A 45 15.09 -36.41 -18.37
N ASP A 46 16.01 -37.36 -18.38
CA ASP A 46 16.31 -38.16 -19.56
C ASP A 46 15.64 -39.53 -19.46
N PHE A 47 14.71 -39.80 -20.37
CA PHE A 47 14.14 -41.12 -20.56
C PHE A 47 14.98 -41.86 -21.61
N ILE A 48 15.63 -42.95 -21.19
CA ILE A 48 16.49 -43.76 -22.06
C ILE A 48 15.73 -45.04 -22.38
N VAL A 49 15.61 -45.36 -23.67
CA VAL A 49 14.97 -46.58 -24.17
C VAL A 49 16.04 -47.66 -24.42
N ASP A 50 15.64 -48.94 -24.45
CA ASP A 50 16.52 -50.10 -24.56
C ASP A 50 17.46 -50.09 -25.78
N ASP A 51 17.10 -49.36 -26.84
CA ASP A 51 17.90 -49.16 -28.06
C ASP A 51 18.96 -48.06 -27.93
N GLY A 52 19.07 -47.43 -26.76
CA GLY A 52 19.99 -46.33 -26.47
C GLY A 52 19.47 -44.95 -26.89
N ASN A 53 18.26 -44.85 -27.47
CA ASN A 53 17.65 -43.57 -27.76
C ASN A 53 17.26 -42.84 -26.47
N ARG A 54 17.47 -41.52 -26.47
CA ARG A 54 17.24 -40.65 -25.32
C ARG A 54 16.18 -39.59 -25.63
N PHE A 55 15.18 -39.50 -24.77
CA PHE A 55 14.16 -38.46 -24.77
C PHE A 55 14.39 -37.55 -23.57
N SER A 56 14.84 -36.34 -23.83
CA SER A 56 15.18 -35.36 -22.80
C SER A 56 13.98 -34.42 -22.54
N LEU A 57 13.49 -34.38 -21.31
CA LEU A 57 12.41 -33.50 -20.87
C LEU A 57 12.95 -32.41 -19.95
N PRO A 58 12.97 -31.13 -20.35
CA PRO A 58 13.30 -30.05 -19.43
C PRO A 58 12.22 -29.88 -18.36
N VAL A 59 12.62 -29.85 -17.09
CA VAL A 59 11.76 -29.75 -15.91
C VAL A 59 12.20 -28.57 -15.06
N HIS A 60 11.23 -27.74 -14.69
CA HIS A 60 11.42 -26.63 -13.76
C HIS A 60 10.56 -26.86 -12.53
N GLY A 61 11.15 -26.76 -11.34
CA GLY A 61 10.45 -26.89 -10.07
C GLY A 61 10.58 -25.63 -9.23
N LEU A 62 9.50 -25.29 -8.52
CA LEU A 62 9.47 -24.20 -7.54
C LEU A 62 8.63 -24.64 -6.35
N ALA A 63 9.19 -24.55 -5.15
CA ALA A 63 8.48 -24.74 -3.88
C ALA A 63 8.76 -23.52 -3.01
N ASP A 64 7.72 -22.89 -2.50
CA ASP A 64 7.80 -21.69 -1.67
C ASP A 64 6.48 -21.48 -0.94
N ASN A 65 6.53 -20.84 0.21
CA ASN A 65 5.34 -20.49 0.98
C ASN A 65 5.11 -19.00 0.75
N SER A 66 4.70 -18.60 -0.45
CA SER A 66 4.28 -17.22 -0.71
C SER A 66 3.36 -17.16 -1.91
N ILE A 67 2.23 -16.46 -1.77
CA ILE A 67 1.26 -16.31 -2.88
C ILE A 67 1.95 -15.68 -4.08
N LEU A 68 2.82 -14.68 -3.87
CA LEU A 68 3.53 -14.01 -4.96
C LEU A 68 4.39 -14.96 -5.79
N SER A 69 4.88 -16.05 -5.20
CA SER A 69 5.67 -17.08 -5.89
C SER A 69 4.82 -18.19 -6.49
N VAL A 70 3.81 -18.68 -5.75
CA VAL A 70 3.03 -19.85 -6.15
C VAL A 70 1.74 -19.52 -6.91
N TRP A 71 1.40 -18.24 -7.08
CA TRP A 71 0.21 -17.80 -7.82
C TRP A 71 0.10 -18.38 -9.24
N PRO A 72 1.19 -18.51 -10.03
CA PRO A 72 1.15 -19.20 -11.32
C PRO A 72 0.50 -20.59 -11.24
N PHE A 73 0.76 -21.34 -10.16
CA PHE A 73 0.22 -22.67 -9.90
C PHE A 73 -1.23 -22.62 -9.39
N LEU A 74 -1.50 -21.88 -8.31
CA LEU A 74 -2.85 -21.80 -7.70
C LEU A 74 -3.91 -21.24 -8.65
N SER A 75 -3.46 -20.34 -9.50
CA SER A 75 -4.11 -19.83 -10.69
C SER A 75 -5.03 -20.75 -11.48
N LEU A 76 -4.46 -21.91 -11.78
CA LEU A 76 -5.00 -22.88 -12.72
C LEU A 76 -5.81 -23.95 -12.01
N ARG A 77 -5.88 -23.89 -10.67
CA ARG A 77 -6.42 -24.94 -9.82
C ARG A 77 -7.57 -24.44 -8.98
N ARG A 78 -8.46 -25.36 -8.65
CA ARG A 78 -9.41 -25.19 -7.56
C ARG A 78 -8.68 -25.59 -6.30
N TYR A 79 -8.81 -24.79 -5.25
CA TYR A 79 -8.17 -25.08 -3.97
C TYR A 79 -9.12 -24.68 -2.85
N SER A 80 -8.91 -25.24 -1.66
CA SER A 80 -9.57 -24.79 -0.44
C SER A 80 -8.52 -24.45 0.61
N ILE A 81 -8.69 -23.31 1.26
CA ILE A 81 -7.90 -22.96 2.44
C ILE A 81 -8.63 -23.49 3.67
N GLN A 82 -7.92 -24.25 4.50
CA GLN A 82 -8.43 -24.87 5.71
C GLN A 82 -7.64 -24.38 6.92
N PHE A 83 -8.35 -24.09 8.00
CA PHE A 83 -7.82 -23.73 9.30
C PHE A 83 -8.66 -24.40 10.40
N GLY A 84 -8.00 -24.91 11.44
CA GLY A 84 -8.65 -25.57 12.57
C GLY A 84 -7.84 -25.39 13.85
N GLU A 85 -8.47 -25.57 15.02
CA GLU A 85 -7.80 -25.41 16.31
C GLU A 85 -6.53 -26.27 16.40
N GLY A 86 -5.41 -25.64 16.77
CA GLY A 86 -4.09 -26.29 16.86
C GLY A 86 -3.38 -26.58 15.54
N HIS A 87 -3.98 -26.26 14.39
CA HIS A 87 -3.42 -26.50 13.06
C HIS A 87 -3.09 -25.19 12.33
N GLY A 88 -2.09 -25.24 11.44
CA GLY A 88 -1.76 -24.10 10.58
C GLY A 88 -2.78 -23.87 9.46
N ILE A 89 -2.65 -22.73 8.77
CA ILE A 89 -3.38 -22.44 7.53
C ILE A 89 -2.84 -23.36 6.42
N THR A 90 -3.70 -24.23 5.90
CA THR A 90 -3.32 -25.20 4.87
C THR A 90 -4.09 -24.97 3.57
N CYS A 91 -3.38 -25.01 2.45
CA CYS A 91 -3.98 -25.03 1.11
C CYS A 91 -4.10 -26.49 0.63
N VAL A 92 -5.31 -26.89 0.26
CA VAL A 92 -5.61 -28.21 -0.31
C VAL A 92 -5.95 -28.04 -1.78
N ASP A 93 -5.18 -28.70 -2.65
CA ASP A 93 -5.44 -28.75 -4.09
C ASP A 93 -6.63 -29.66 -4.39
N LEU A 94 -7.64 -29.11 -5.06
CA LEU A 94 -8.86 -29.81 -5.47
C LEU A 94 -8.83 -30.18 -6.97
N GLY A 95 -7.69 -29.99 -7.64
CA GLY A 95 -7.45 -30.30 -9.04
C GLY A 95 -7.56 -29.08 -9.97
N LEU A 96 -7.39 -29.32 -11.27
CA LEU A 96 -7.45 -28.26 -12.28
C LEU A 96 -8.83 -27.60 -12.32
N ARG A 97 -8.85 -26.30 -12.64
CA ARG A 97 -10.07 -25.59 -13.01
C ARG A 97 -10.57 -26.16 -14.33
N SER A 98 -11.89 -26.37 -14.43
CA SER A 98 -12.49 -26.76 -15.71
C SER A 98 -12.22 -25.67 -16.74
N PRO A 99 -11.84 -26.01 -17.99
CA PRO A 99 -11.72 -25.03 -19.05
C PRO A 99 -13.07 -24.31 -19.23
N PRO A 100 -13.08 -23.00 -19.54
CA PRO A 100 -14.31 -22.29 -19.85
C PRO A 100 -15.06 -22.99 -20.99
N ALA A 101 -16.40 -23.03 -20.91
CA ALA A 101 -17.24 -23.69 -21.90
C ALA A 101 -16.90 -23.18 -23.31
N GLY A 102 -16.42 -24.07 -24.18
CA GLY A 102 -15.99 -23.76 -25.56
C GLY A 102 -14.49 -23.96 -25.86
N SER A 103 -13.65 -24.25 -24.87
CA SER A 103 -12.25 -24.62 -25.08
C SER A 103 -12.12 -26.13 -25.28
N SER A 104 -12.22 -26.57 -26.53
CA SER A 104 -11.93 -27.95 -26.94
C SER A 104 -10.46 -28.09 -27.33
N THR A 105 -9.58 -28.30 -26.36
CA THR A 105 -8.23 -28.85 -26.61
C THR A 105 -8.00 -30.05 -25.70
N ALA A 106 -8.70 -31.14 -25.98
CA ALA A 106 -8.27 -32.45 -25.53
C ALA A 106 -7.16 -32.92 -26.48
N GLY A 107 -5.89 -32.75 -26.08
CA GLY A 107 -4.77 -33.21 -26.89
C GLY A 107 -3.41 -32.92 -26.26
N LEU A 108 -2.80 -33.98 -25.73
CA LEU A 108 -1.42 -34.11 -25.27
C LEU A 108 -0.43 -33.11 -25.90
N THR A 109 -0.23 -31.96 -25.26
CA THR A 109 1.04 -31.21 -25.17
C THR A 109 0.86 -30.16 -24.06
N ASN A 110 1.95 -29.81 -23.37
CA ASN A 110 2.04 -28.86 -22.24
C ASN A 110 1.57 -27.40 -22.53
N ILE A 111 0.84 -27.18 -23.62
CA ILE A 111 0.30 -25.89 -24.06
C ILE A 111 -0.90 -25.48 -23.19
N ASP A 112 -1.60 -26.43 -22.57
CA ASP A 112 -2.77 -26.17 -21.70
C ASP A 112 -2.42 -25.48 -20.36
N ASN A 113 -1.14 -25.47 -19.95
CA ASN A 113 -0.69 -24.87 -18.70
C ASN A 113 -0.16 -23.43 -18.84
N ILE A 114 -0.03 -22.93 -20.07
CA ILE A 114 0.47 -21.57 -20.33
C ILE A 114 -0.73 -20.64 -20.41
N ARG A 115 -0.79 -19.70 -19.47
CA ARG A 115 -1.89 -18.73 -19.46
C ARG A 115 -1.89 -17.86 -20.71
N PRO A 116 -3.08 -17.43 -21.16
CA PRO A 116 -3.20 -16.43 -22.20
C PRO A 116 -2.39 -15.18 -21.84
N ALA A 117 -1.68 -14.64 -22.82
CA ALA A 117 -0.86 -13.44 -22.66
C ALA A 117 -1.65 -12.25 -22.08
N SER A 118 -2.94 -12.13 -22.42
CA SER A 118 -3.84 -11.09 -21.92
C SER A 118 -4.09 -11.20 -20.41
N GLU A 119 -4.29 -12.41 -19.88
CA GLU A 119 -4.49 -12.63 -18.45
C GLU A 119 -3.24 -12.30 -17.65
N ILE A 120 -2.06 -12.69 -18.16
CA ILE A 120 -0.77 -12.37 -17.53
C ILE A 120 -0.54 -10.86 -17.56
N ALA A 121 -0.83 -10.19 -18.67
CA ALA A 121 -0.71 -8.73 -18.78
C ALA A 121 -1.63 -8.00 -17.80
N SER A 122 -2.89 -8.44 -17.66
CA SER A 122 -3.82 -7.89 -16.67
C SER A 122 -3.29 -8.02 -15.24
N ALA A 123 -2.78 -9.21 -14.90
CA ALA A 123 -2.15 -9.48 -13.62
C ALA A 123 -0.91 -8.59 -13.36
N ALA A 124 -0.03 -8.46 -14.36
CA ALA A 124 1.14 -7.60 -14.27
C ALA A 124 0.74 -6.13 -14.14
N ALA A 125 -0.32 -5.68 -14.83
CA ALA A 125 -0.83 -4.33 -14.71
C ALA A 125 -1.33 -4.00 -13.29
N ASN A 126 -1.98 -4.94 -12.59
CA ASN A 126 -2.33 -4.77 -11.17
C ASN A 126 -1.08 -4.57 -10.30
N THR A 127 -0.03 -5.33 -10.56
CA THR A 127 1.24 -5.27 -9.83
C THR A 127 2.01 -3.97 -10.10
N LEU A 128 2.00 -3.50 -11.35
CA LEU A 128 2.58 -2.21 -11.72
C LEU A 128 1.78 -1.04 -11.12
N ARG A 129 0.45 -1.14 -11.06
CA ARG A 129 -0.40 -0.16 -10.36
C ARG A 129 -0.09 -0.09 -8.87
N PHE A 130 0.15 -1.22 -8.21
CA PHE A 130 0.63 -1.24 -6.82
C PHE A 130 1.94 -0.45 -6.68
N LEU A 131 2.96 -0.74 -7.49
CA LEU A 131 4.24 -0.02 -7.40
C LEU A 131 4.11 1.48 -7.72
N ALA A 132 3.26 1.84 -8.67
CA ALA A 132 2.96 3.23 -9.01
C ALA A 132 2.22 3.96 -7.88
N SER A 133 1.31 3.28 -7.16
CA SER A 133 0.61 3.84 -5.99
C SER A 133 1.53 4.12 -4.80
N LEU A 134 2.67 3.43 -4.72
CA LEU A 134 3.73 3.71 -3.76
C LEU A 134 4.74 4.76 -4.27
N ASN A 135 4.46 5.39 -5.43
CA ASN A 135 5.35 6.35 -6.08
C ASN A 135 6.76 5.80 -6.37
N MET A 136 6.88 4.47 -6.57
CA MET A 136 8.16 3.80 -6.80
C MET A 136 8.55 3.77 -8.27
N ILE A 137 7.61 3.47 -9.16
CA ILE A 137 7.86 3.42 -10.60
C ILE A 137 6.54 3.47 -11.37
N GLU A 138 6.56 4.11 -12.53
CA GLU A 138 5.45 4.06 -13.48
C GLU A 138 5.87 3.39 -14.79
N VAL A 139 5.24 2.24 -15.06
CA VAL A 139 5.38 1.48 -16.31
C VAL A 139 3.99 1.19 -16.84
N SER A 140 3.79 1.37 -18.15
CA SER A 140 2.51 1.10 -18.80
C SER A 140 2.13 -0.38 -18.69
N GLY A 141 0.98 -0.66 -18.09
CA GLY A 141 0.42 -2.02 -18.04
C GLY A 141 -0.09 -2.49 -19.41
N HIS A 142 -0.48 -1.59 -20.31
CA HIS A 142 -1.09 -1.94 -21.60
C HIS A 142 -0.09 -2.53 -22.60
N ALA A 143 1.14 -2.01 -22.59
CA ALA A 143 2.22 -2.45 -23.49
C ALA A 143 3.13 -3.49 -22.82
N PHE A 144 2.74 -4.08 -21.70
CA PHE A 144 3.61 -4.99 -20.94
C PHE A 144 3.87 -6.32 -21.70
N PRO A 145 5.14 -6.77 -21.84
CA PRO A 145 6.40 -6.16 -21.38
C PRO A 145 7.17 -5.47 -22.52
N THR A 146 6.54 -5.21 -23.67
CA THR A 146 7.16 -4.65 -24.88
C THR A 146 8.01 -3.42 -24.58
N ASP A 147 7.49 -2.47 -23.79
CA ASP A 147 8.24 -1.26 -23.41
C ASP A 147 9.45 -1.55 -22.52
N LEU A 148 9.35 -2.59 -21.67
CA LEU A 148 10.48 -3.04 -20.86
C LEU A 148 11.55 -3.68 -21.74
N VAL A 149 11.16 -4.52 -22.68
CA VAL A 149 12.11 -5.13 -23.64
C VAL A 149 12.78 -4.05 -24.48
N ALA A 150 12.02 -3.06 -24.97
CA ALA A 150 12.55 -1.95 -25.76
C ALA A 150 13.51 -1.03 -24.99
N SER A 151 13.34 -0.94 -23.66
CA SER A 151 14.20 -0.15 -22.76
C SER A 151 15.26 -0.99 -22.05
N ASN A 152 15.56 -2.21 -22.54
CA ASN A 152 16.53 -3.14 -21.94
C ASN A 152 16.27 -3.41 -20.44
N GLY A 153 15.01 -3.34 -20.02
CA GLY A 153 14.59 -3.53 -18.64
C GLY A 153 15.02 -2.42 -17.68
N GLU A 154 15.52 -1.27 -18.17
CA GLU A 154 16.05 -0.18 -17.33
C GLU A 154 15.11 0.19 -16.17
N PRO A 155 13.79 0.37 -16.37
CA PRO A 155 12.89 0.75 -15.27
C PRO A 155 12.95 -0.25 -14.11
N ILE A 156 12.97 -1.56 -14.40
CA ILE A 156 13.01 -2.62 -13.38
C ILE A 156 14.39 -2.72 -12.72
N LEU A 157 15.46 -2.57 -13.50
CA LEU A 157 16.83 -2.56 -12.96
C LEU A 157 17.03 -1.40 -11.97
N ARG A 158 16.51 -0.21 -12.30
CA ARG A 158 16.53 0.95 -11.42
C ARG A 158 15.67 0.77 -10.18
N LEU A 159 14.52 0.11 -10.31
CA LEU A 159 13.69 -0.26 -9.16
C LEU A 159 14.47 -1.16 -8.19
N VAL A 160 15.21 -2.15 -8.70
CA VAL A 160 16.03 -3.02 -7.85
C VAL A 160 17.15 -2.24 -7.15
N GLU A 161 17.89 -1.38 -7.86
CA GLU A 161 18.90 -0.51 -7.25
C GLU A 161 18.32 0.39 -6.15
N PHE A 162 17.13 0.97 -6.41
CA PHE A 162 16.42 1.80 -5.45
C PHE A 162 16.01 1.03 -4.19
N LEU A 163 15.40 -0.14 -4.37
CA LEU A 163 14.89 -0.94 -3.26
C LEU A 163 15.98 -1.59 -2.43
N SER A 164 17.10 -1.98 -3.04
CA SER A 164 18.23 -2.59 -2.36
C SER A 164 19.26 -1.58 -1.86
N GLY A 165 19.17 -0.31 -2.29
CA GLY A 165 20.16 0.73 -1.97
C GLY A 165 21.53 0.49 -2.62
N SER A 166 21.60 -0.38 -3.63
CA SER A 166 22.84 -0.74 -4.33
C SER A 166 22.93 -0.06 -5.71
N THR A 167 24.12 -0.04 -6.30
CA THR A 167 24.35 0.46 -7.67
C THR A 167 24.89 -0.65 -8.57
N VAL A 168 24.24 -1.81 -8.56
CA VAL A 168 24.77 -3.04 -9.18
C VAL A 168 24.72 -3.02 -10.70
N PHE A 169 23.83 -2.23 -11.32
CA PHE A 169 23.62 -2.24 -12.78
C PHE A 169 24.08 -0.94 -13.46
N LYS A 170 24.46 0.08 -12.69
CA LYS A 170 24.83 1.41 -13.18
C LYS A 170 25.90 1.38 -14.29
N SER A 171 26.94 0.55 -14.15
CA SER A 171 28.03 0.41 -15.12
C SER A 171 27.54 -0.16 -16.46
N GLU A 172 26.76 -1.22 -16.42
CA GLU A 172 26.23 -1.91 -17.60
C GLU A 172 25.22 -1.05 -18.33
N LEU A 173 24.33 -0.37 -17.59
CA LEU A 173 23.37 0.58 -18.17
C LEU A 173 24.10 1.76 -18.86
N HIS A 174 25.16 2.28 -18.24
CA HIS A 174 25.97 3.31 -18.86
C HIS A 174 26.67 2.79 -20.12
N ALA A 175 27.28 1.61 -20.06
CA ALA A 175 27.92 0.99 -21.23
C ALA A 175 26.93 0.81 -22.38
N LEU A 176 25.74 0.26 -22.12
CA LEU A 176 24.68 0.09 -23.12
C LEU A 176 24.20 1.43 -23.72
N SER A 177 24.16 2.50 -22.93
CA SER A 177 23.75 3.82 -23.41
C SER A 177 24.74 4.46 -24.40
N LEU A 178 26.01 4.05 -24.37
CA LEU A 178 27.05 4.52 -25.29
C LEU A 178 27.07 3.74 -26.61
N VAL A 179 26.36 2.62 -26.67
CA VAL A 179 26.39 1.73 -27.82
C VAL A 179 25.52 2.30 -28.96
N PRO A 180 26.03 2.42 -30.20
CA PRO A 180 25.25 2.94 -31.31
C PRO A 180 24.02 2.07 -31.63
N SER A 181 22.88 2.70 -31.92
CA SER A 181 21.58 2.04 -32.16
C SER A 181 21.57 0.92 -33.23
N LYS A 182 22.55 0.88 -34.14
CA LYS A 182 22.64 -0.15 -35.20
C LYS A 182 23.42 -1.40 -34.82
N SER A 183 24.07 -1.41 -33.66
CA SER A 183 24.88 -2.54 -33.22
C SER A 183 24.04 -3.56 -32.45
N ASP A 184 24.38 -4.84 -32.62
CA ASP A 184 23.71 -5.92 -31.89
C ASP A 184 24.11 -5.87 -30.41
N THR A 185 23.20 -5.39 -29.58
CA THR A 185 23.35 -5.31 -28.12
C THR A 185 22.83 -6.55 -27.42
N THR A 186 22.25 -7.52 -28.15
CA THR A 186 21.56 -8.69 -27.57
C THR A 186 22.44 -9.46 -26.57
N PRO A 187 23.72 -9.79 -26.87
CA PRO A 187 24.56 -10.51 -25.92
C PRO A 187 24.81 -9.73 -24.62
N ALA A 188 25.02 -8.42 -24.72
CA ALA A 188 25.24 -7.55 -23.55
C ALA A 188 23.99 -7.43 -22.69
N VAL A 189 22.80 -7.33 -23.31
CA VAL A 189 21.51 -7.28 -22.62
C VAL A 189 21.20 -8.62 -21.94
N LEU A 190 21.48 -9.75 -22.57
CA LEU A 190 21.30 -11.07 -21.94
C LEU A 190 22.22 -11.25 -20.73
N ASN A 191 23.48 -10.81 -20.81
CA ASN A 191 24.39 -10.83 -19.66
C ASN A 191 23.89 -9.91 -18.52
N LEU A 192 23.30 -8.76 -18.85
CA LEU A 192 22.67 -7.87 -17.87
C LEU A 192 21.47 -8.55 -17.19
N TYR A 193 20.63 -9.27 -17.95
CA TYR A 193 19.51 -10.02 -17.38
C TYR A 193 19.97 -11.21 -16.53
N GLU A 194 21.03 -11.93 -16.91
CA GLU A 194 21.61 -12.96 -16.03
C GLU A 194 22.17 -12.36 -14.74
N LYS A 195 22.79 -11.18 -14.81
CA LYS A 195 23.24 -10.44 -13.63
C LYS A 195 22.06 -10.07 -12.73
N LEU A 196 20.94 -9.58 -13.30
CA LEU A 196 19.71 -9.30 -12.56
C LEU A 196 19.17 -10.56 -11.87
N LEU A 197 18.98 -11.64 -12.61
CA LEU A 197 18.42 -12.88 -12.08
C LEU A 197 19.31 -13.47 -10.98
N SER A 198 20.63 -13.45 -11.16
CA SER A 198 21.60 -13.88 -10.15
C SER A 198 21.57 -13.01 -8.90
N TYR A 199 21.46 -11.68 -9.07
CA TYR A 199 21.34 -10.74 -7.96
C TYR A 199 20.06 -11.00 -7.15
N LEU A 200 18.92 -11.19 -7.81
CA LEU A 200 17.65 -11.49 -7.14
C LEU A 200 17.73 -12.83 -6.38
N ARG A 201 18.29 -13.89 -6.99
CA ARG A 201 18.47 -15.19 -6.32
C ARG A 201 19.36 -15.08 -5.07
N ALA A 202 20.42 -14.29 -5.14
CA ALA A 202 21.28 -14.01 -3.98
C ALA A 202 20.53 -13.29 -2.83
N HIS A 203 19.42 -12.61 -3.13
CA HIS A 203 18.53 -11.97 -2.16
C HIS A 203 17.29 -12.83 -1.83
N GLY A 204 17.33 -14.14 -2.10
CA GLY A 204 16.25 -15.06 -1.72
C GLY A 204 15.09 -15.17 -2.71
N ALA A 205 15.21 -14.58 -3.91
CA ALA A 205 14.21 -14.78 -4.95
C ALA A 205 14.22 -16.22 -5.47
N VAL A 206 13.03 -16.78 -5.65
CA VAL A 206 12.82 -18.14 -6.17
C VAL A 206 12.35 -18.03 -7.62
N LEU A 207 13.26 -18.25 -8.59
CA LEU A 207 13.05 -17.94 -10.01
C LEU A 207 13.52 -19.06 -10.93
N THR A 208 12.60 -19.57 -11.75
CA THR A 208 12.87 -20.48 -12.88
C THR A 208 13.07 -19.75 -14.21
N VAL A 209 13.08 -18.42 -14.19
CA VAL A 209 13.24 -17.54 -15.36
C VAL A 209 14.67 -17.60 -15.89
N LYS A 210 14.82 -17.59 -17.22
CA LYS A 210 16.10 -17.45 -17.94
C LYS A 210 16.21 -16.07 -18.59
N ALA A 211 17.42 -15.58 -18.81
CA ALA A 211 17.63 -14.26 -19.41
C ALA A 211 16.95 -14.10 -20.78
N GLU A 212 16.92 -15.15 -21.60
CA GLU A 212 16.33 -15.09 -22.95
C GLU A 212 14.82 -14.83 -22.88
N HIS A 213 14.14 -15.28 -21.83
CA HIS A 213 12.71 -15.03 -21.64
C HIS A 213 12.39 -13.55 -21.37
N LEU A 214 13.37 -12.78 -20.87
CA LEU A 214 13.24 -11.34 -20.63
C LEU A 214 13.60 -10.50 -21.86
N GLY A 215 14.27 -11.11 -22.84
CA GLY A 215 14.75 -10.47 -24.06
C GLY A 215 13.75 -10.46 -25.23
N PRO A 216 14.19 -9.97 -26.40
CA PRO A 216 13.40 -10.01 -27.63
C PRO A 216 13.21 -11.46 -28.12
N LEU A 217 12.22 -11.66 -29.00
CA LEU A 217 11.93 -12.97 -29.59
C LEU A 217 13.18 -13.62 -30.22
N SER A 218 14.04 -12.83 -30.86
CA SER A 218 15.29 -13.30 -31.47
C SER A 218 16.20 -14.01 -30.48
N ALA A 219 16.25 -13.57 -29.22
CA ALA A 219 17.04 -14.21 -28.17
C ALA A 219 16.44 -15.58 -27.79
N MET A 220 15.12 -15.65 -27.63
CA MET A 220 14.41 -16.88 -27.22
C MET A 220 14.57 -18.03 -28.22
N VAL A 221 14.65 -17.72 -29.52
CA VAL A 221 14.71 -18.73 -30.59
C VAL A 221 16.11 -18.90 -31.18
N SER A 222 17.10 -18.16 -30.67
CA SER A 222 18.47 -18.13 -31.20
C SER A 222 19.14 -19.51 -31.23
N ALA A 223 18.88 -20.34 -30.22
CA ALA A 223 19.42 -21.69 -30.09
C ALA A 223 18.58 -22.77 -30.80
N LEU A 224 17.42 -22.43 -31.37
CA LEU A 224 16.49 -23.39 -31.97
C LEU A 224 16.64 -23.46 -33.50
N PRO A 225 16.75 -24.67 -34.09
CA PRO A 225 16.90 -24.82 -35.53
C PRO A 225 15.74 -24.18 -36.32
N ILE A 226 16.07 -23.50 -37.43
CA ILE A 226 15.09 -22.87 -38.31
C ILE A 226 14.17 -23.95 -38.89
N GLY A 227 12.86 -23.71 -38.87
CA GLY A 227 11.86 -24.64 -39.40
C GLY A 227 11.52 -25.82 -38.48
N SER A 228 12.23 -25.97 -37.35
CA SER A 228 11.90 -26.99 -36.34
C SER A 228 10.54 -26.71 -35.68
N TRP A 229 9.85 -27.78 -35.28
CA TRP A 229 8.59 -27.67 -34.56
C TRP A 229 8.81 -27.03 -33.18
N GLU A 230 9.98 -27.21 -32.54
CA GLU A 230 10.33 -26.54 -31.29
C GLU A 230 10.37 -25.03 -31.47
N ARG A 231 10.99 -24.55 -32.56
CA ARG A 231 11.05 -23.12 -32.87
C ARG A 231 9.68 -22.53 -33.14
N GLN A 232 8.86 -23.18 -33.97
CA GLN A 232 7.50 -22.73 -34.26
C GLN A 232 6.65 -22.65 -32.98
N THR A 233 6.80 -23.63 -32.10
CA THR A 233 6.11 -23.67 -30.80
C THR A 233 6.61 -22.55 -29.89
N ALA A 234 7.92 -22.32 -29.82
CA ALA A 234 8.52 -21.23 -29.05
C ALA A 234 8.06 -19.85 -29.55
N GLU A 235 8.02 -19.63 -30.87
CA GLU A 235 7.53 -18.40 -31.49
C GLU A 235 6.05 -18.13 -31.15
N LYS A 236 5.21 -19.17 -31.19
CA LYS A 236 3.79 -19.10 -30.80
C LYS A 236 3.61 -18.76 -29.31
N LEU A 237 4.42 -19.33 -28.44
CA LEU A 237 4.31 -19.19 -26.98
C LEU A 237 5.07 -17.99 -26.41
N ALA A 238 6.02 -17.43 -27.16
CA ALA A 238 6.89 -16.33 -26.73
C ALA A 238 6.13 -15.14 -26.10
N PRO A 239 4.97 -14.70 -26.63
CA PRO A 239 4.21 -13.61 -26.01
C PRO A 239 3.77 -13.92 -24.57
N SER A 240 3.37 -15.15 -24.27
CA SER A 240 2.98 -15.57 -22.91
C SER A 240 4.20 -15.82 -22.04
N VAL A 241 5.23 -16.48 -22.57
CA VAL A 241 6.46 -16.80 -21.82
C VAL A 241 7.19 -15.54 -21.37
N SER A 242 7.34 -14.55 -22.26
CA SER A 242 8.00 -13.29 -21.93
C SER A 242 7.23 -12.48 -20.88
N ARG A 243 5.90 -12.41 -21.02
CA ARG A 243 5.02 -11.78 -20.00
C ARG A 243 5.15 -12.46 -18.65
N GLN A 244 5.10 -13.79 -18.63
CA GLN A 244 5.20 -14.55 -17.39
C GLN A 244 6.57 -14.37 -16.74
N ALA A 245 7.65 -14.33 -17.52
CA ALA A 245 9.00 -14.11 -17.04
C ALA A 245 9.15 -12.76 -16.35
N TRP A 246 8.76 -11.67 -17.02
CA TRP A 246 8.78 -10.33 -16.42
C TRP A 246 7.86 -10.21 -15.20
N PHE A 247 6.68 -10.84 -15.26
CA PHE A 247 5.74 -10.84 -14.15
C PHE A 247 6.27 -11.61 -12.92
N ASN A 248 6.94 -12.75 -13.13
CA ASN A 248 7.61 -13.49 -12.06
C ASN A 248 8.74 -12.66 -11.44
N VAL A 249 9.55 -11.97 -12.25
CA VAL A 249 10.60 -11.07 -11.76
C VAL A 249 10.01 -9.96 -10.89
N LEU A 250 8.94 -9.29 -11.35
CA LEU A 250 8.23 -8.27 -10.57
C LEU A 250 7.69 -8.80 -9.24
N SER A 251 7.06 -9.98 -9.28
CA SER A 251 6.49 -10.61 -8.09
C SER A 251 7.57 -10.94 -7.05
N GLN A 252 8.73 -11.43 -7.49
CA GLN A 252 9.85 -11.71 -6.59
C GLN A 252 10.50 -10.43 -6.06
N ILE A 253 10.61 -9.35 -6.85
CA ILE A 253 11.09 -8.04 -6.38
C ILE A 253 10.21 -7.54 -5.22
N ILE A 254 8.89 -7.63 -5.37
CA ILE A 254 7.95 -7.23 -4.30
C ILE A 254 8.12 -8.13 -3.08
N LYS A 255 8.19 -9.45 -3.28
CA LYS A 255 8.39 -10.41 -2.18
C LYS A 255 9.64 -10.07 -1.37
N ILE A 256 10.81 -9.99 -2.01
CA ILE A 256 12.09 -9.92 -1.29
C ILE A 256 12.42 -8.52 -0.78
N PHE A 257 11.91 -7.45 -1.41
CA PHE A 257 12.28 -6.08 -1.00
C PHE A 257 11.19 -5.31 -0.27
N LEU A 258 9.91 -5.66 -0.48
CA LEU A 258 8.78 -4.94 0.11
C LEU A 258 8.08 -5.77 1.17
N LEU A 259 7.70 -7.00 0.85
CA LEU A 259 7.02 -7.88 1.79
C LEU A 259 7.93 -8.28 2.96
N GLU A 260 9.24 -8.46 2.74
CA GLU A 260 10.22 -8.71 3.82
C GLU A 260 10.33 -7.55 4.84
N ARG A 261 9.87 -6.34 4.49
CA ARG A 261 9.82 -5.22 5.45
C ARG A 261 8.74 -5.40 6.51
N VAL A 262 7.79 -6.31 6.29
CA VAL A 262 6.75 -6.65 7.26
C VAL A 262 7.34 -7.55 8.33
N THR A 263 7.89 -6.92 9.37
CA THR A 263 8.48 -7.61 10.52
C THR A 263 7.53 -7.58 11.70
N THR A 264 7.78 -8.45 12.68
CA THR A 264 7.17 -8.38 14.01
C THR A 264 7.19 -6.97 14.58
N LYS A 265 8.35 -6.31 14.48
CA LYS A 265 8.54 -4.94 15.00
C LYS A 265 7.62 -3.94 14.30
N SER A 266 7.60 -3.94 12.97
CA SER A 266 6.75 -3.01 12.22
C SER A 266 5.25 -3.25 12.45
N VAL A 267 4.83 -4.50 12.65
CA VAL A 267 3.42 -4.80 12.99
C VAL A 267 3.06 -4.27 14.37
N CYS A 268 3.91 -4.53 15.38
CA CYS A 268 3.74 -4.00 16.74
C CYS A 268 3.68 -2.46 16.75
N GLU A 269 4.55 -1.80 16.00
CA GLU A 269 4.54 -0.34 15.82
C GLU A 269 3.25 0.16 15.17
N ALA A 270 2.75 -0.53 14.13
CA ALA A 270 1.52 -0.15 13.44
C ALA A 270 0.27 -0.25 14.33
N ILE A 271 0.22 -1.23 15.25
CA ILE A 271 -0.92 -1.42 16.18
C ILE A 271 -0.74 -0.72 17.53
N GLY A 272 0.42 -0.12 17.79
CA GLY A 272 0.73 0.51 19.08
C GLY A 272 0.77 -0.47 20.27
N CYS A 273 1.11 -1.74 20.03
CA CYS A 273 1.12 -2.78 21.06
C CYS A 273 2.53 -3.37 21.26
N SER A 274 2.88 -3.69 22.51
CA SER A 274 4.16 -4.33 22.84
C SER A 274 4.13 -5.86 22.72
N THR A 275 2.95 -6.47 22.79
CA THR A 275 2.77 -7.93 22.73
C THR A 275 2.48 -8.41 21.33
N PHE A 276 3.18 -9.47 20.93
CA PHE A 276 3.11 -10.03 19.59
C PHE A 276 1.76 -10.69 19.29
N PRO A 277 1.11 -10.40 18.15
CA PRO A 277 -0.04 -11.19 17.71
C PRO A 277 0.43 -12.59 17.26
N THR A 278 -0.28 -13.64 17.66
CA THR A 278 0.12 -15.03 17.36
C THR A 278 0.02 -15.28 15.86
N CYS A 279 1.15 -15.46 15.18
CA CYS A 279 1.17 -15.86 13.77
C CYS A 279 0.78 -17.32 13.62
N ILE A 280 -0.17 -17.58 12.74
CA ILE A 280 -0.60 -18.93 12.40
C ILE A 280 0.35 -19.48 11.33
N PRO A 281 1.01 -20.64 11.54
CA PRO A 281 1.90 -21.23 10.54
C PRO A 281 1.13 -21.59 9.28
N SER A 282 1.79 -21.60 8.11
CA SER A 282 1.11 -21.90 6.84
C SER A 282 2.00 -22.66 5.86
N ASN A 283 1.39 -23.56 5.06
CA ASN A 283 2.03 -24.17 3.90
C ASN A 283 1.86 -23.35 2.60
N LEU A 284 1.13 -22.23 2.68
CA LEU A 284 0.78 -21.36 1.55
C LEU A 284 1.41 -19.98 1.71
N TYR A 285 1.34 -19.41 2.91
CA TYR A 285 1.79 -18.06 3.23
C TYR A 285 3.15 -18.03 3.92
N SER A 286 3.94 -17.01 3.61
CA SER A 286 5.23 -16.75 4.24
C SER A 286 5.03 -16.21 5.64
N SER A 287 6.09 -16.19 6.45
CA SER A 287 6.09 -15.51 7.75
C SER A 287 5.59 -14.06 7.65
N HIS A 288 6.00 -13.34 6.60
CA HIS A 288 5.61 -11.95 6.35
C HIS A 288 4.13 -11.80 5.96
N GLU A 289 3.59 -12.72 5.14
CA GLU A 289 2.15 -12.77 4.84
C GLU A 289 1.33 -13.12 6.09
N THR A 290 1.77 -14.08 6.91
CA THR A 290 1.09 -14.43 8.16
C THR A 290 1.11 -13.30 9.20
N LEU A 291 2.15 -12.44 9.16
CA LEU A 291 2.20 -11.21 9.95
C LEU A 291 1.16 -10.19 9.48
N LEU A 292 0.93 -10.04 8.16
CA LEU A 292 -0.15 -9.20 7.64
C LEU A 292 -1.54 -9.74 8.03
N LEU A 293 -1.75 -11.05 7.99
CA LEU A 293 -3.00 -11.67 8.46
C LEU A 293 -3.23 -11.43 9.97
N ALA A 294 -2.18 -11.55 10.77
CA ALA A 294 -2.22 -11.25 12.20
C ALA A 294 -2.50 -9.77 12.46
N TRP A 295 -1.92 -8.87 11.67
CA TRP A 295 -2.21 -7.44 11.69
C TRP A 295 -3.68 -7.15 11.36
N LEU A 296 -4.21 -7.76 10.30
CA LEU A 296 -5.62 -7.62 9.91
C LEU A 296 -6.58 -8.14 11.00
N THR A 297 -6.23 -9.23 11.66
CA THR A 297 -7.01 -9.80 12.78
C THR A 297 -7.21 -8.79 13.91
N HIS A 298 -6.28 -7.86 14.13
CA HIS A 298 -6.42 -6.80 15.13
C HIS A 298 -7.63 -5.88 14.88
N TYR A 299 -8.00 -5.69 13.61
CA TYR A 299 -9.10 -4.84 13.17
C TYR A 299 -10.41 -5.60 12.93
N ARG A 300 -10.41 -6.92 13.18
CA ARG A 300 -11.66 -7.67 13.26
C ARG A 300 -12.39 -7.30 14.54
N LYS A 301 -13.71 -7.16 14.47
CA LYS A 301 -14.57 -6.85 15.63
C LYS A 301 -14.49 -7.96 16.68
N ASP A 302 -14.60 -9.21 16.25
CA ASP A 302 -14.29 -10.38 17.06
C ASP A 302 -12.86 -10.85 16.79
N ARG A 303 -11.95 -10.49 17.69
CA ARG A 303 -10.52 -10.83 17.60
C ARG A 303 -10.22 -12.30 17.91
N SER A 304 -11.19 -13.06 18.42
CA SER A 304 -11.03 -14.50 18.66
C SER A 304 -11.01 -15.30 17.35
N VAL A 305 -11.61 -14.75 16.29
CA VAL A 305 -11.64 -15.36 14.95
C VAL A 305 -10.50 -14.77 14.12
N PRO A 306 -9.43 -15.54 13.83
CA PRO A 306 -8.33 -15.02 13.03
C PRO A 306 -8.75 -14.75 11.58
N VAL A 307 -8.09 -13.77 10.96
CA VAL A 307 -8.07 -13.65 9.50
C VAL A 307 -7.04 -14.66 8.99
N THR A 308 -7.50 -15.58 8.15
CA THR A 308 -6.75 -16.79 7.74
C THR A 308 -6.41 -16.79 6.26
N ASN A 309 -6.95 -15.87 5.47
CA ASN A 309 -6.71 -15.80 4.04
C ASN A 309 -6.92 -14.37 3.50
N PHE A 310 -6.35 -14.08 2.33
CA PHE A 310 -6.52 -12.79 1.62
C PHE A 310 -7.69 -12.83 0.62
N GLU A 311 -8.65 -13.74 0.80
CA GLU A 311 -9.82 -13.87 -0.07
C GLU A 311 -11.12 -13.76 0.72
N ASN A 312 -11.71 -14.89 1.12
CA ASN A 312 -12.99 -14.97 1.79
C ASN A 312 -13.07 -14.14 3.07
N ASP A 313 -11.99 -14.05 3.85
CA ASP A 313 -12.02 -13.34 5.14
C ASP A 313 -12.00 -11.81 4.98
N LEU A 314 -11.73 -11.29 3.78
CA LEU A 314 -11.64 -9.85 3.49
C LEU A 314 -12.73 -9.36 2.52
N ARG A 315 -13.47 -10.28 1.88
CA ARG A 315 -14.39 -9.95 0.79
C ARG A 315 -15.62 -9.15 1.21
N ASP A 316 -15.95 -9.22 2.50
CA ASP A 316 -17.11 -8.54 3.10
C ASP A 316 -16.84 -7.04 3.40
N GLY A 317 -15.57 -6.64 3.30
CA GLY A 317 -15.08 -5.29 3.55
C GLY A 317 -14.99 -4.88 5.02
N THR A 318 -15.47 -5.69 5.97
CA THR A 318 -15.57 -5.26 7.39
C THR A 318 -14.20 -5.02 8.00
N VAL A 319 -13.27 -5.96 7.83
CA VAL A 319 -11.89 -5.86 8.32
C VAL A 319 -11.16 -4.67 7.69
N LEU A 320 -11.29 -4.49 6.37
CA LEU A 320 -10.65 -3.39 5.64
C LEU A 320 -11.21 -2.01 6.07
N GLY A 321 -12.52 -1.91 6.23
CA GLY A 321 -13.18 -0.69 6.68
C GLY A 321 -12.82 -0.32 8.11
N ASN A 322 -12.79 -1.29 9.03
CA ASN A 322 -12.34 -1.09 10.41
C ASN A 322 -10.87 -0.69 10.49
N LEU A 323 -10.01 -1.31 9.67
CA LEU A 323 -8.61 -0.93 9.53
C LEU A 323 -8.44 0.54 9.11
N LEU A 324 -9.16 0.96 8.06
CA LEU A 324 -9.13 2.33 7.58
C LEU A 324 -9.66 3.30 8.64
N PHE A 325 -10.81 3.01 9.26
CA PHE A 325 -11.42 3.87 10.26
C PHE A 325 -10.55 4.03 11.51
N ALA A 326 -9.84 2.98 11.92
CA ALA A 326 -8.91 3.04 13.05
C ALA A 326 -7.72 3.98 12.80
N HIS A 327 -7.24 4.09 11.57
CA HIS A 327 -6.15 5.01 11.21
C HIS A 327 -6.65 6.40 10.79
N LEU A 328 -7.87 6.48 10.27
CA LEU A 328 -8.45 7.67 9.64
C LEU A 328 -9.87 7.93 10.19
N PRO A 329 -10.02 8.28 11.49
CA PRO A 329 -11.32 8.35 12.17
C PRO A 329 -12.24 9.47 11.66
N TYR A 330 -11.73 10.39 10.83
CA TYR A 330 -12.55 11.44 10.21
C TYR A 330 -13.45 10.91 9.08
N LEU A 331 -13.19 9.70 8.55
CA LEU A 331 -13.96 9.04 7.49
C LEU A 331 -15.25 8.44 8.06
N LYS A 332 -16.21 9.31 8.41
CA LYS A 332 -17.43 8.94 9.17
C LYS A 332 -18.29 7.89 8.48
N GLN A 333 -18.26 7.78 7.15
CA GLN A 333 -18.97 6.75 6.39
C GLN A 333 -18.56 5.32 6.81
N LEU A 334 -17.32 5.13 7.30
CA LEU A 334 -16.85 3.83 7.77
C LEU A 334 -17.38 3.46 9.16
N SER A 335 -17.90 4.43 9.92
CA SER A 335 -18.54 4.13 11.22
C SER A 335 -19.89 3.41 11.08
N ASN A 336 -20.48 3.43 9.89
CA ASN A 336 -21.77 2.81 9.57
C ASN A 336 -21.60 1.63 8.61
N LEU A 337 -20.53 0.85 8.75
CA LEU A 337 -20.34 -0.39 8.00
C LEU A 337 -21.35 -1.44 8.45
N ASP A 338 -21.74 -2.30 7.50
CA ASP A 338 -22.50 -3.48 7.84
C ASP A 338 -21.53 -4.53 8.41
N GLU A 339 -21.58 -4.76 9.72
CA GLU A 339 -20.67 -5.64 10.46
C GLU A 339 -20.93 -7.13 10.24
N SER A 340 -22.04 -7.50 9.62
CA SER A 340 -22.40 -8.90 9.40
C SER A 340 -23.19 -9.03 8.11
N PRO A 341 -22.55 -8.77 6.94
CA PRO A 341 -23.24 -8.81 5.66
C PRO A 341 -23.70 -10.23 5.26
N ASP A 342 -23.29 -11.29 5.98
CA ASP A 342 -23.78 -12.67 5.85
C ASP A 342 -23.70 -13.24 4.41
N ASP A 343 -22.58 -13.00 3.71
CA ASP A 343 -22.38 -13.33 2.29
C ASP A 343 -23.42 -12.71 1.32
N ASP A 344 -24.21 -11.73 1.77
CA ASP A 344 -25.12 -10.97 0.91
C ASP A 344 -24.34 -10.04 -0.02
N GLN A 345 -24.51 -10.24 -1.32
CA GLN A 345 -23.75 -9.54 -2.35
C GLN A 345 -24.01 -8.02 -2.35
N GLU A 346 -25.23 -7.57 -2.07
CA GLU A 346 -25.57 -6.14 -2.06
C GLU A 346 -24.96 -5.44 -0.85
N ARG A 347 -25.06 -6.06 0.33
CA ARG A 347 -24.48 -5.55 1.59
C ARG A 347 -22.95 -5.49 1.50
N MET A 348 -22.30 -6.54 1.00
CA MET A 348 -20.86 -6.55 0.76
C MET A 348 -20.43 -5.47 -0.26
N THR A 349 -21.21 -5.30 -1.33
CA THR A 349 -20.94 -4.27 -2.34
C THR A 349 -21.06 -2.87 -1.74
N SER A 350 -22.08 -2.62 -0.92
CA SER A 350 -22.26 -1.35 -0.19
C SER A 350 -21.07 -1.03 0.72
N ASN A 351 -20.58 -2.02 1.49
CA ASN A 351 -19.36 -1.87 2.29
C ASN A 351 -18.15 -1.55 1.41
N ALA A 352 -17.98 -2.26 0.30
CA ALA A 352 -16.89 -1.99 -0.65
C ALA A 352 -16.94 -0.56 -1.22
N GLN A 353 -18.12 -0.02 -1.57
CA GLN A 353 -18.22 1.38 -2.00
C GLN A 353 -17.82 2.36 -0.90
N LYS A 354 -18.24 2.14 0.35
CA LYS A 354 -17.83 3.00 1.47
C LYS A 354 -16.32 3.01 1.63
N ILE A 355 -15.65 1.86 1.49
CA ILE A 355 -14.20 1.73 1.53
C ILE A 355 -13.55 2.52 0.39
N ILE A 356 -14.04 2.35 -0.84
CA ILE A 356 -13.49 3.04 -2.03
C ILE A 356 -13.59 4.55 -1.88
N SER A 357 -14.78 5.09 -1.56
CA SER A 357 -14.96 6.53 -1.35
C SER A 357 -14.11 7.07 -0.21
N SER A 358 -13.87 6.26 0.83
CA SER A 358 -13.00 6.62 1.95
C SER A 358 -11.52 6.66 1.55
N MET A 359 -11.06 5.73 0.71
CA MET A 359 -9.70 5.76 0.17
C MET A 359 -9.48 6.98 -0.72
N GLU A 360 -10.46 7.33 -1.57
CA GLU A 360 -10.43 8.53 -2.42
C GLU A 360 -10.39 9.81 -1.57
N GLU A 361 -11.27 9.93 -0.58
CA GLU A 361 -11.30 11.07 0.35
C GLU A 361 -10.00 11.20 1.16
N ALA A 362 -9.39 10.07 1.54
CA ALA A 362 -8.09 10.05 2.20
C ALA A 362 -6.91 10.39 1.27
N GLY A 363 -7.11 10.41 -0.04
CA GLY A 363 -6.05 10.61 -1.02
C GLY A 363 -5.10 9.40 -1.11
N LEU A 364 -5.63 8.19 -0.93
CA LEU A 364 -4.87 6.96 -1.15
C LEU A 364 -4.87 6.64 -2.65
N ASP A 365 -3.69 6.63 -3.27
CA ASP A 365 -3.51 6.47 -4.72
C ASP A 365 -3.82 5.06 -5.26
N TYR A 366 -3.93 4.05 -4.40
CA TYR A 366 -4.22 2.68 -4.83
C TYR A 366 -5.69 2.55 -5.25
N GLN A 367 -5.92 2.43 -6.56
CA GLN A 367 -7.26 2.33 -7.13
C GLN A 367 -7.85 0.92 -6.96
N VAL A 368 -9.07 0.86 -6.42
CA VAL A 368 -9.85 -0.37 -6.18
C VAL A 368 -11.26 -0.23 -6.74
N SER A 369 -11.81 -1.33 -7.26
CA SER A 369 -13.22 -1.45 -7.64
C SER A 369 -14.00 -2.26 -6.60
N ALA A 370 -15.33 -2.17 -6.60
CA ALA A 370 -16.13 -2.99 -5.69
C ALA A 370 -15.92 -4.49 -5.94
N SER A 371 -15.81 -4.90 -7.22
CA SER A 371 -15.51 -6.27 -7.60
C SER A 371 -14.15 -6.77 -7.12
N PHE A 372 -13.16 -5.88 -7.00
CA PHE A 372 -11.84 -6.20 -6.45
C PHE A 372 -11.96 -6.68 -4.99
N ILE A 373 -12.85 -6.06 -4.21
CA ILE A 373 -13.08 -6.42 -2.81
C ILE A 373 -13.98 -7.63 -2.70
N VAL A 374 -15.16 -7.63 -3.35
CA VAL A 374 -16.19 -8.66 -3.11
C VAL A 374 -15.90 -10.00 -3.79
N SER A 375 -15.10 -10.00 -4.86
CA SER A 375 -14.60 -11.21 -5.54
C SER A 375 -13.07 -11.16 -5.62
N PRO A 376 -12.38 -11.26 -4.47
CA PRO A 376 -10.98 -10.96 -4.38
C PRO A 376 -10.11 -12.00 -5.09
N ASN A 377 -9.10 -11.51 -5.80
CA ASN A 377 -7.94 -12.31 -6.14
C ASN A 377 -6.96 -12.22 -4.95
N PRO A 378 -6.59 -13.32 -4.28
CA PRO A 378 -5.81 -13.24 -3.04
C PRO A 378 -4.42 -12.64 -3.23
N ARG A 379 -3.81 -12.78 -4.42
CA ARG A 379 -2.55 -12.10 -4.74
C ARG A 379 -2.74 -10.59 -4.78
N ASP A 380 -3.78 -10.11 -5.44
CA ASP A 380 -4.03 -8.68 -5.59
C ASP A 380 -4.52 -8.06 -4.27
N MET A 381 -5.33 -8.79 -3.51
CA MET A 381 -5.73 -8.40 -2.16
C MET A 381 -4.52 -8.31 -1.22
N LEU A 382 -3.56 -9.24 -1.31
CA LEU A 382 -2.28 -9.12 -0.60
C LEU A 382 -1.54 -7.81 -0.96
N LEU A 383 -1.53 -7.41 -2.25
CA LEU A 383 -0.91 -6.14 -2.66
C LEU A 383 -1.64 -4.91 -2.08
N LEU A 384 -2.98 -4.94 -2.03
CA LEU A 384 -3.75 -3.89 -1.35
C LEU A 384 -3.41 -3.84 0.14
N VAL A 385 -3.39 -4.98 0.82
CA VAL A 385 -3.05 -5.06 2.26
C VAL A 385 -1.63 -4.57 2.51
N LEU A 386 -0.66 -4.97 1.69
CA LEU A 386 0.72 -4.50 1.80
C LEU A 386 0.84 -2.99 1.54
N TYR A 387 0.06 -2.45 0.60
CA TYR A 387 -0.03 -1.01 0.37
C TYR A 387 -0.55 -0.29 1.61
N LEU A 388 -1.69 -0.73 2.16
CA LEU A 388 -2.29 -0.13 3.36
C LEU A 388 -1.34 -0.21 4.56
N PHE A 389 -0.68 -1.35 4.76
CA PHE A 389 0.33 -1.53 5.81
C PHE A 389 1.51 -0.56 5.66
N THR A 390 1.93 -0.30 4.43
CA THR A 390 3.05 0.61 4.14
C THR A 390 2.68 2.08 4.36
N VAL A 391 1.43 2.45 4.05
CA VAL A 391 1.02 3.85 3.92
C VAL A 391 0.29 4.36 5.18
N LEU A 392 -0.63 3.59 5.75
CA LEU A 392 -1.50 4.04 6.84
C LEU A 392 -0.76 4.52 8.11
N PRO A 393 0.35 3.88 8.56
CA PRO A 393 1.08 4.39 9.72
C PRO A 393 1.60 5.82 9.54
N GLY A 394 1.82 6.27 8.30
CA GLY A 394 2.22 7.64 7.97
C GLY A 394 1.11 8.68 8.21
N TYR A 395 -0.16 8.26 8.30
CA TYR A 395 -1.30 9.14 8.48
C TYR A 395 -1.61 9.48 9.95
N LEU A 396 -0.90 8.85 10.90
CA LEU A 396 -1.07 9.12 12.32
C LEU A 396 -0.30 10.39 12.73
N PRO A 397 -0.89 11.27 13.56
CA PRO A 397 -0.20 12.47 14.06
C PRO A 397 1.08 12.12 14.83
N ARG A 398 2.18 12.80 14.48
CA ARG A 398 3.47 12.62 15.18
C ARG A 398 3.79 13.72 16.18
N SER A 399 3.12 14.85 16.07
CA SER A 399 3.31 16.01 16.95
C SER A 399 2.05 16.85 17.04
N THR A 400 1.97 17.67 18.08
CA THR A 400 0.84 18.56 18.34
C THR A 400 1.30 20.01 18.28
N VAL A 401 0.55 20.86 17.60
CA VAL A 401 0.73 22.31 17.55
C VAL A 401 -0.40 22.96 18.35
N GLU A 402 -0.02 23.68 19.40
CA GLU A 402 -0.97 24.32 20.31
C GLU A 402 -1.14 25.81 19.99
N PHE A 403 -2.40 26.25 19.94
CA PHE A 403 -2.82 27.63 19.67
C PHE A 403 -3.47 28.22 20.92
N THR A 404 -2.75 29.12 21.59
CA THR A 404 -3.18 29.79 22.82
C THR A 404 -3.46 31.27 22.54
N GLY A 405 -4.63 31.76 22.92
CA GLY A 405 -4.99 33.19 22.83
C GLY A 405 -6.44 33.46 23.21
N ALA A 406 -6.93 34.66 22.93
CA ALA A 406 -8.29 35.08 23.25
C ALA A 406 -9.30 34.74 22.13
N VAL A 407 -10.59 34.70 22.47
CA VAL A 407 -11.67 34.57 21.46
C VAL A 407 -11.57 35.72 20.44
N HIS A 408 -11.76 35.41 19.16
CA HIS A 408 -11.62 36.31 18.00
C HIS A 408 -10.21 36.83 17.71
N GLU A 409 -9.20 36.39 18.47
CA GLU A 409 -7.81 36.66 18.14
C GLU A 409 -7.37 35.75 16.97
N ASN A 410 -6.72 36.35 15.96
CA ASN A 410 -6.09 35.61 14.87
C ASN A 410 -4.69 35.16 15.31
N ILE A 411 -4.56 33.88 15.61
CA ILE A 411 -3.31 33.28 16.08
C ILE A 411 -2.65 32.57 14.89
N THR A 412 -1.42 32.96 14.55
CA THR A 412 -0.62 32.30 13.51
C THR A 412 0.58 31.60 14.13
N LYS A 413 0.75 30.31 13.81
CA LYS A 413 1.92 29.52 14.18
C LYS A 413 2.68 29.13 12.91
N THR A 414 4.00 29.23 12.97
CA THR A 414 4.89 28.84 11.86
C THR A 414 5.58 27.54 12.22
N VAL A 415 5.49 26.53 11.34
CA VAL A 415 6.24 25.28 11.43
C VAL A 415 7.31 25.24 10.33
N THR A 416 8.49 24.69 10.65
CA THR A 416 9.56 24.51 9.67
C THR A 416 9.51 23.10 9.11
N LEU A 417 9.22 22.98 7.82
CA LEU A 417 9.22 21.70 7.11
C LEU A 417 10.57 21.52 6.43
N LYS A 418 11.21 20.37 6.63
CA LYS A 418 12.52 20.07 6.05
C LYS A 418 12.40 18.86 5.14
N ASN A 419 12.97 18.96 3.94
CA ASN A 419 13.14 17.83 3.05
C ASN A 419 14.57 17.27 3.23
N PRO A 420 14.76 16.11 3.87
CA PRO A 420 16.09 15.53 4.03
C PRO A 420 16.64 14.94 2.72
N PHE A 421 15.80 14.81 1.68
CA PHE A 421 16.12 14.08 0.46
C PHE A 421 16.60 15.00 -0.66
N ALA A 422 17.35 14.45 -1.61
CA ALA A 422 17.93 15.21 -2.72
C ALA A 422 16.89 15.58 -3.80
N SER A 423 15.82 14.80 -3.92
CA SER A 423 14.72 15.09 -4.85
C SER A 423 13.69 16.03 -4.22
N GLU A 424 13.11 16.89 -5.04
CA GLU A 424 11.96 17.71 -4.65
C GLU A 424 10.74 16.84 -4.28
N VAL A 425 9.89 17.39 -3.41
CA VAL A 425 8.64 16.78 -2.97
C VAL A 425 7.56 17.86 -2.94
N ILE A 426 6.40 17.55 -3.50
CA ILE A 426 5.20 18.38 -3.42
C ILE A 426 4.24 17.71 -2.44
N TYR A 427 3.69 18.49 -1.51
CA TYR A 427 2.64 18.03 -0.61
C TYR A 427 1.36 18.80 -0.84
N ASP A 428 0.24 18.08 -0.84
CA ASP A 428 -1.10 18.63 -0.75
C ASP A 428 -1.48 18.83 0.73
N VAL A 429 -2.00 20.02 1.03
CA VAL A 429 -2.38 20.44 2.38
C VAL A 429 -3.85 20.10 2.60
N ARG A 430 -4.14 19.26 3.60
CA ARG A 430 -5.50 18.90 4.02
C ARG A 430 -5.71 19.18 5.49
N PHE A 431 -6.91 19.66 5.83
CA PHE A 431 -7.35 19.89 7.20
C PHE A 431 -8.60 19.06 7.49
N ASP A 432 -8.64 18.43 8.65
CA ASP A 432 -9.82 17.72 9.15
C ASP A 432 -10.14 18.18 10.56
N GLY A 433 -11.43 18.31 10.88
CA GLY A 433 -11.89 18.79 12.19
C GLY A 433 -12.42 20.21 12.12
N CYS A 434 -12.03 21.07 13.07
CA CYS A 434 -12.57 22.43 13.16
C CYS A 434 -12.13 23.29 11.97
N ALA A 435 -13.10 23.93 11.30
CA ALA A 435 -12.88 24.80 10.13
C ALA A 435 -12.19 26.13 10.47
N ASP A 436 -12.01 26.44 11.75
CA ASP A 436 -11.36 27.67 12.20
C ASP A 436 -9.83 27.61 12.03
N PHE A 437 -9.27 26.40 11.86
CA PHE A 437 -7.90 26.17 11.44
C PHE A 437 -7.78 26.24 9.91
N HIS A 438 -6.82 27.02 9.42
CA HIS A 438 -6.58 27.14 7.98
C HIS A 438 -5.12 27.50 7.67
N ALA A 439 -4.71 27.29 6.43
CA ALA A 439 -3.43 27.73 5.90
C ALA A 439 -3.66 28.55 4.62
N SER A 440 -2.69 29.39 4.27
CA SER A 440 -2.74 30.25 3.08
C SER A 440 -2.62 29.47 1.77
N SER A 441 -1.92 28.33 1.78
CA SER A 441 -1.62 27.53 0.59
C SER A 441 -2.23 26.14 0.69
N LYS A 442 -2.79 25.66 -0.44
CA LYS A 442 -3.33 24.29 -0.58
C LYS A 442 -2.27 23.25 -0.95
N SER A 443 -1.08 23.70 -1.34
CA SER A 443 0.07 22.84 -1.63
C SER A 443 1.36 23.52 -1.18
N ILE A 444 2.38 22.71 -0.93
CA ILE A 444 3.73 23.16 -0.58
C ILE A 444 4.77 22.34 -1.32
N MET A 445 5.74 23.03 -1.93
CA MET A 445 6.85 22.41 -2.64
C MET A 445 8.11 22.54 -1.80
N LEU A 446 8.71 21.41 -1.43
CA LEU A 446 10.00 21.37 -0.76
C LEU A 446 11.08 20.98 -1.76
N SER A 447 12.00 21.91 -2.02
CA SER A 447 13.18 21.63 -2.83
C SER A 447 14.07 20.55 -2.19
N GLY A 448 14.92 19.91 -3.00
CA GLY A 448 15.86 18.91 -2.52
C GLY A 448 16.81 19.49 -1.47
N ARG A 449 16.89 18.83 -0.31
CA ARG A 449 17.65 19.29 0.89
C ARG A 449 17.20 20.67 1.40
N GLY A 450 16.05 21.15 0.96
CA GLY A 450 15.48 22.45 1.31
C GLY A 450 14.71 22.45 2.62
N SER A 451 14.34 23.65 3.06
CA SER A 451 13.42 23.87 4.18
C SER A 451 12.50 25.02 3.86
N GLU A 452 11.22 24.88 4.20
CA GLU A 452 10.20 25.90 3.99
C GLU A 452 9.48 26.21 5.30
N LEU A 453 9.08 27.47 5.46
CA LEU A 453 8.27 27.92 6.59
C LEU A 453 6.80 27.83 6.19
N PHE A 454 6.02 27.06 6.95
CA PHE A 454 4.61 26.88 6.72
C PHE A 454 3.79 27.49 7.85
N GLN A 455 2.88 28.41 7.52
CA GLN A 455 2.07 29.12 8.48
C GLN A 455 0.68 28.51 8.58
N ILE A 456 0.25 28.26 9.82
CA ILE A 456 -1.06 27.76 10.17
C ILE A 456 -1.73 28.85 11.01
N ALA A 457 -2.92 29.27 10.60
CA ALA A 457 -3.71 30.27 11.29
C ALA A 457 -4.92 29.62 11.97
N PHE A 458 -5.32 30.19 13.11
CA PHE A 458 -6.50 29.81 13.87
C PHE A 458 -7.20 31.06 14.39
N CYS A 459 -8.52 31.11 14.26
CA CYS A 459 -9.36 32.16 14.84
C CYS A 459 -10.49 31.51 15.65
N GLY A 460 -10.34 31.43 16.97
CA GLY A 460 -11.34 30.82 17.83
C GLY A 460 -12.60 31.69 17.92
N ARG A 461 -13.76 31.15 17.53
CA ARG A 461 -15.06 31.85 17.66
C ARG A 461 -15.70 31.71 19.04
N PHE A 462 -15.30 30.70 19.80
CA PHE A 462 -15.87 30.35 21.10
C PHE A 462 -14.73 30.09 22.10
N ALA A 463 -15.01 30.27 23.40
CA ALA A 463 -14.05 29.98 24.49
C ALA A 463 -13.96 28.47 24.81
N ARG A 464 -14.08 27.61 23.80
CA ARG A 464 -13.92 26.15 23.95
C ARG A 464 -12.67 25.70 23.21
N ASN A 465 -12.11 24.58 23.66
CA ASN A 465 -11.02 23.94 22.96
C ASN A 465 -11.57 23.28 21.69
N ASP A 466 -10.99 23.64 20.56
CA ASP A 466 -11.25 23.03 19.27
C ASP A 466 -10.01 22.25 18.83
N SER A 467 -10.21 21.22 18.02
CA SER A 467 -9.14 20.38 17.49
C SER A 467 -9.29 20.17 16.00
N ALA A 468 -8.16 20.05 15.32
CA ALA A 468 -8.07 19.65 13.93
C ALA A 468 -6.83 18.78 13.70
N VAL A 469 -6.73 18.18 12.52
CA VAL A 469 -5.57 17.46 12.05
C VAL A 469 -5.13 18.12 10.74
N LEU A 470 -3.86 18.53 10.68
CA LEU A 470 -3.22 18.98 9.45
C LEU A 470 -2.46 17.80 8.84
N ARG A 471 -2.75 17.49 7.57
CA ARG A 471 -2.10 16.44 6.80
C ARG A 471 -1.44 17.05 5.58
N LEU A 472 -0.14 16.79 5.43
CA LEU A 472 0.63 17.08 4.23
C LEU A 472 0.83 15.74 3.51
N ILE A 473 0.08 15.52 2.44
CA ILE A 473 0.11 14.26 1.69
C ILE A 473 1.02 14.44 0.48
N PRO A 474 2.06 13.60 0.28
CA PRO A 474 2.92 13.72 -0.88
C PRO A 474 2.10 13.52 -2.15
N SER A 475 2.15 14.49 -3.05
CA SER A 475 1.46 14.37 -4.34
C SER A 475 2.19 13.33 -5.19
N ARG A 476 1.42 12.47 -5.86
CA ARG A 476 1.95 11.49 -6.81
C ARG A 476 2.72 12.20 -7.92
N GLN A 477 3.93 11.73 -8.19
CA GLN A 477 4.73 12.23 -9.29
C GLN A 477 4.93 11.12 -10.30
N LEU A 478 4.30 11.26 -11.47
CA LEU A 478 4.39 10.32 -12.58
C LEU A 478 5.83 10.25 -13.09
N ARG A 479 6.59 9.24 -12.65
CA ARG A 479 8.02 9.09 -12.92
C ARG A 479 8.32 7.69 -13.45
N THR A 480 9.03 7.64 -14.57
CA THR A 480 9.56 6.39 -15.15
C THR A 480 10.75 5.84 -14.37
N ARG A 481 11.36 6.65 -13.50
CA ARG A 481 12.46 6.28 -12.63
C ARG A 481 12.07 6.43 -11.16
N PRO A 482 12.52 5.51 -10.28
CA PRO A 482 12.31 5.66 -8.85
C PRO A 482 12.88 6.97 -8.30
N PRO A 483 12.23 7.56 -7.28
CA PRO A 483 12.78 8.71 -6.58
C PRO A 483 14.04 8.34 -5.79
N SER A 484 14.74 9.33 -5.24
CA SER A 484 15.90 9.05 -4.38
C SER A 484 15.51 8.36 -3.05
N MET A 485 14.31 8.67 -2.56
CA MET A 485 13.63 8.06 -1.40
C MET A 485 12.13 8.28 -1.55
N LEU A 486 11.32 7.46 -0.85
CA LEU A 486 9.88 7.68 -0.78
C LEU A 486 9.54 8.76 0.25
N SER A 487 8.74 9.74 -0.17
CA SER A 487 8.15 10.72 0.72
C SER A 487 7.01 10.10 1.51
N GLN A 488 6.89 10.46 2.78
CA GLN A 488 5.83 9.99 3.68
C GLN A 488 4.92 11.17 4.04
N PRO A 489 3.63 10.92 4.32
CA PRO A 489 2.77 11.96 4.86
C PRO A 489 3.32 12.56 6.15
N VAL A 490 3.09 13.86 6.33
CA VAL A 490 3.44 14.59 7.55
C VAL A 490 2.15 15.05 8.20
N VAL A 491 1.90 14.61 9.43
CA VAL A 491 0.64 14.83 10.12
C VAL A 491 0.86 15.47 11.48
N PHE A 492 0.13 16.57 11.72
CA PHE A 492 0.12 17.33 12.97
C PHE A 492 -1.27 17.32 13.57
N SER A 493 -1.38 17.08 14.88
CA SER A 493 -2.56 17.44 15.64
C SER A 493 -2.54 18.94 15.93
N LEU A 494 -3.66 19.61 15.72
CA LEU A 494 -3.84 21.02 16.04
C LEU A 494 -4.83 21.10 17.19
N VAL A 495 -4.46 21.81 18.25
CA VAL A 495 -5.32 21.99 19.44
C VAL A 495 -5.35 23.47 19.80
N SER A 496 -6.52 23.99 20.12
CA SER A 496 -6.67 25.34 20.64
C SER A 496 -6.95 25.33 22.14
N SER A 497 -6.44 26.37 22.80
CA SER A 497 -6.76 26.72 24.18
C SER A 497 -7.13 28.19 24.19
N VAL A 498 -8.44 28.47 24.09
CA VAL A 498 -8.98 29.82 23.96
C VAL A 498 -9.52 30.30 25.29
N SER A 499 -8.99 31.41 25.81
CA SER A 499 -9.54 32.06 27.00
C SER A 499 -10.65 33.03 26.63
N GLU A 500 -11.64 33.18 27.52
CA GLU A 500 -12.63 34.27 27.42
C GLU A 500 -11.91 35.62 27.31
N SER A 501 -12.33 36.45 26.36
CA SER A 501 -11.80 37.80 26.24
C SER A 501 -12.31 38.64 27.41
N LEU A 502 -11.40 39.22 28.19
CA LEU A 502 -11.74 40.18 29.25
C LEU A 502 -12.16 41.55 28.69
N THR A 503 -11.96 41.79 27.40
CA THR A 503 -12.35 43.03 26.75
C THR A 503 -13.75 42.88 26.13
N PRO A 504 -14.74 43.69 26.56
CA PRO A 504 -16.09 43.61 26.02
C PRO A 504 -16.08 44.04 24.54
N GLN A 505 -16.81 43.30 23.69
CA GLN A 505 -17.01 43.66 22.28
C GLN A 505 -17.67 45.04 22.12
N ALA A 506 -18.57 45.40 23.05
CA ALA A 506 -19.17 46.71 23.13
C ALA A 506 -19.41 47.08 24.60
N THR A 507 -19.10 48.32 24.97
CA THR A 507 -19.48 48.89 26.26
C THR A 507 -20.60 49.88 26.05
N LEU A 508 -21.77 49.60 26.62
CA LEU A 508 -22.96 50.44 26.51
C LEU A 508 -23.15 51.14 27.86
N THR A 509 -23.14 52.47 27.84
CA THR A 509 -23.37 53.27 29.05
C THR A 509 -24.79 53.80 29.02
N THR A 510 -25.59 53.50 30.04
CA THR A 510 -26.94 54.05 30.20
C THR A 510 -27.03 54.87 31.48
N ARG A 511 -27.94 55.85 31.51
CA ARG A 511 -28.26 56.65 32.70
C ARG A 511 -29.75 56.50 32.97
N SER A 512 -30.09 56.31 34.22
CA SER A 512 -31.46 56.14 34.69
C SER A 512 -31.63 56.92 36.00
N ASN A 513 -32.85 57.40 36.25
CA ASN A 513 -33.17 58.06 37.51
C ASN A 513 -33.40 57.01 38.61
N LEU A 514 -33.14 57.41 39.85
CA LEU A 514 -33.36 56.56 41.01
C LEU A 514 -34.85 56.18 41.07
N TYR A 515 -35.14 54.87 41.14
CA TYR A 515 -36.49 54.30 41.15
C TYR A 515 -37.30 54.37 39.85
N GLU A 516 -36.67 54.68 38.71
CA GLU A 516 -37.31 54.60 37.39
C GLU A 516 -36.82 53.37 36.60
N ALA A 517 -37.75 52.59 36.06
CA ALA A 517 -37.41 51.49 35.16
C ALA A 517 -37.00 52.05 33.80
N THR A 518 -35.80 51.73 33.35
CA THR A 518 -35.30 52.13 32.02
C THR A 518 -35.10 50.89 31.16
N THR A 519 -35.72 50.86 29.99
CA THR A 519 -35.51 49.80 29.00
C THR A 519 -34.36 50.21 28.09
N PHE A 520 -33.42 49.30 27.87
CA PHE A 520 -32.32 49.50 26.95
C PHE A 520 -32.42 48.49 25.81
N VAL A 521 -32.36 48.97 24.57
CA VAL A 521 -32.38 48.11 23.37
C VAL A 521 -30.94 47.85 22.97
N MET A 522 -30.56 46.57 22.93
CA MET A 522 -29.26 46.12 22.46
C MET A 522 -29.42 45.47 21.09
N GLU A 523 -28.69 45.97 20.10
CA GLU A 523 -28.60 45.32 18.80
C GLU A 523 -27.53 44.21 18.85
N LEU A 524 -27.98 42.95 18.77
CA LEU A 524 -27.09 41.80 18.65
C LEU A 524 -26.79 41.57 17.17
N ARG A 525 -25.51 41.65 16.80
CA ARG A 525 -25.06 41.31 15.45
C ARG A 525 -24.71 39.83 15.40
N ASN A 526 -25.37 39.08 14.51
CA ASN A 526 -24.93 37.72 14.20
C ASN A 526 -23.58 37.79 13.45
N THR A 527 -22.53 37.26 14.08
CA THR A 527 -21.19 37.17 13.50
C THR A 527 -20.92 35.82 12.83
N LEU A 528 -21.94 34.96 12.74
CA LEU A 528 -21.87 33.64 12.14
C LEU A 528 -22.58 33.63 10.78
N ASP A 529 -22.07 32.84 9.84
CA ASP A 529 -22.62 32.67 8.49
C ASP A 529 -23.89 31.79 8.44
N LYS A 530 -24.55 31.61 9.59
CA LYS A 530 -25.65 30.66 9.81
C LYS A 530 -26.65 31.27 10.77
N ASP A 531 -27.90 30.80 10.69
CA ASP A 531 -28.92 31.10 11.70
C ASP A 531 -28.46 30.57 13.06
N CYS A 532 -28.63 31.38 14.10
CA CYS A 532 -28.23 31.01 15.45
C CYS A 532 -29.25 31.48 16.49
N THR A 533 -29.32 30.75 17.60
CA THR A 533 -30.11 31.12 18.77
C THR A 533 -29.15 31.65 19.83
N PHE A 534 -29.38 32.87 20.29
CA PHE A 534 -28.60 33.47 21.36
C PHE A 534 -29.24 33.17 22.71
N SER A 535 -28.47 32.64 23.65
CA SER A 535 -28.82 32.62 25.07
C SER A 535 -28.17 33.80 25.76
N ILE A 536 -28.94 34.55 26.55
CA ILE A 536 -28.43 35.68 27.33
C ILE A 536 -28.16 35.20 28.75
N ASP A 537 -26.91 35.38 29.20
CA ASP A 537 -26.55 35.26 30.61
C ASP A 537 -26.15 36.65 31.14
N CYS A 538 -26.53 36.95 32.39
CA CYS A 538 -26.33 38.26 32.99
C CYS A 538 -25.61 38.13 34.32
N SER A 539 -24.35 38.56 34.35
CA SER A 539 -23.56 38.65 35.58
C SER A 539 -23.46 40.10 36.05
N HIS A 540 -23.74 40.36 37.33
CA HIS A 540 -23.54 41.67 37.95
C HIS A 540 -22.20 41.73 38.69
N GLN A 541 -21.39 42.76 38.43
CA GLN A 541 -20.27 43.14 39.28
C GLN A 541 -20.43 44.59 39.74
N LEU A 542 -20.35 44.81 41.05
CA LEU A 542 -20.30 46.15 41.64
C LEU A 542 -18.95 46.81 41.28
N ALA A 543 -19.00 47.90 40.52
CA ALA A 543 -17.81 48.70 40.25
C ALA A 543 -17.23 49.25 41.58
N LYS A 544 -15.97 48.94 41.87
CA LYS A 544 -15.25 49.57 42.99
C LYS A 544 -15.11 51.06 42.70
N ILE A 545 -15.86 51.89 43.42
CA ILE A 545 -15.74 53.35 43.37
C ILE A 545 -14.32 53.70 43.86
N ILE A 546 -13.42 54.09 42.97
CA ILE A 546 -12.14 54.69 43.33
C ILE A 546 -12.44 56.15 43.72
N PRO A 547 -12.26 56.58 44.98
CA PRO A 547 -12.54 57.95 45.37
C PRO A 547 -11.59 58.91 44.65
N ASN A 548 -12.15 59.86 43.92
CA ASN A 548 -11.41 60.89 43.21
C ASN A 548 -10.75 61.83 44.24
N ARG A 549 -9.42 61.96 44.22
CA ARG A 549 -8.61 62.64 45.27
C ARG A 549 -8.74 64.18 45.30
N HIS A 550 -9.71 64.77 44.59
CA HIS A 550 -9.75 66.22 44.33
C HIS A 550 -10.85 67.02 45.05
N THR A 551 -11.71 66.41 45.86
CA THR A 551 -12.81 67.12 46.55
C THR A 551 -12.72 67.04 48.08
N ALA A 552 -11.49 67.12 48.63
CA ALA A 552 -11.26 67.21 50.07
C ALA A 552 -10.48 68.48 50.45
N LYS A 553 -10.99 69.65 50.04
CA LYS A 553 -10.63 70.94 50.66
C LYS A 553 -11.84 71.87 50.60
N MET A 554 -12.69 71.78 51.61
CA MET A 554 -13.41 72.91 52.23
C MET A 554 -14.35 72.36 53.31
N ALA A 555 -13.87 72.32 54.55
CA ALA A 555 -14.69 72.31 55.76
C ALA A 555 -13.98 73.19 56.80
N PRO A 556 -14.68 74.12 57.48
CA PRO A 556 -14.05 75.11 58.35
C PRO A 556 -13.65 74.51 59.70
N ALA A 557 -12.59 75.07 60.28
CA ALA A 557 -12.08 74.72 61.60
C ALA A 557 -13.10 75.07 62.70
N VAL A 558 -13.34 74.12 63.61
CA VAL A 558 -14.04 74.34 64.88
C VAL A 558 -13.01 74.36 65.99
N ASP A 559 -13.02 75.44 66.76
CA ASP A 559 -12.16 75.73 67.89
C ASP A 559 -12.19 74.65 68.98
N LYS A 560 -11.03 74.36 69.57
CA LYS A 560 -10.90 73.61 70.83
C LYS A 560 -10.84 74.60 72.00
N PRO A 561 -11.49 74.31 73.14
CA PRO A 561 -11.35 75.13 74.34
C PRO A 561 -10.06 74.80 75.09
N SER A 562 -9.56 75.82 75.77
CA SER A 562 -8.37 75.84 76.63
C SER A 562 -8.55 75.06 77.93
N SER A 563 -7.66 74.11 78.21
CA SER A 563 -6.76 74.06 79.38
C SER A 563 -5.85 72.84 79.30
#